data_AF-A0A165FX40-F1
#
_entry.id   AF-A0A165FX40-F1
#
_cell.length_a   1.000
_cell.length_b   1.000
_cell.length_c   1.000
_cell.angle_alpha   90.00
_cell.angle_beta   90.00
_cell.angle_gamma   90.00
#
_symmetry.space_group_name_H-M   'P 1'
#
loop_
_entity.id
_entity.type
_entity.pdbx_description
1 polymer ?
#
loop_
_entity_poly.entity_id
_entity_poly.type
_entity_poly.pdbx_seq_one_letter_code
_entity_poly.pdbx_strand_id
1 'polypeptide(L)'
;MVGTVTRNLKRKRAASTATRKSSSRGLTKAIRSSTTPVLHASKKIRAMPSTRRKTDETPTRLFALWKADGLYYPGTAVSHDKDKPARYVVRFDDGDQAQVEISHMRLCDLRVGDQVLLAPYNVNGTVVDVRRAEAESMITVDVGDAAGACRIETNIKNLRIASRTIFRAWNERILTASNVKVGPSTKTPKNAPPGSGESYEEPSQPLAKIGLVMTTSPGNKGSKIGGGTAGQKGNEIWSKAKVVKTIRNLGGTVIENWPDLFSMNGEHDVDNKRWVIKRSDVRCLQHNQLDHVFLLSDDASATPKFLIALALGIPCLHFDWLKHGGDLGWSRFLLPAGICSYPAGEGKMYHALVSQTVDLCWGDSPDYMEHIMYNPVASKLLEDKSVLCIGDHFVPLPVEKENDDNEFHRMVPRIILSMGASRVESVHDVGFASQRLTEFHYVVVNDHRDVQGLPKEIKCVDWGWMKNCLIAGRLLPYPDYWKEN
;
A
#
# COMPACT_ATOMS: atom_id res chain seq x y z
N MET A 1 -49.85 -18.13 38.35
CA MET A 1 -50.09 -19.48 37.76
C MET A 1 -49.15 -19.60 36.56
N VAL A 2 -47.92 -20.08 36.76
CA VAL A 2 -47.46 -21.48 36.60
C VAL A 2 -47.86 -22.03 35.21
N GLY A 3 -46.97 -22.44 34.31
CA GLY A 3 -45.61 -22.94 34.54
C GLY A 3 -44.68 -22.94 33.32
N THR A 4 -43.45 -23.32 33.66
CA THR A 4 -42.19 -23.22 32.96
C THR A 4 -41.78 -24.61 32.45
N VAL A 5 -41.15 -24.72 31.27
CA VAL A 5 -40.29 -25.88 30.95
C VAL A 5 -39.00 -25.42 30.27
N THR A 6 -37.91 -25.57 31.00
CA THR A 6 -36.51 -25.45 30.60
C THR A 6 -35.94 -26.82 30.25
N ARG A 7 -34.99 -26.88 29.30
CA ARG A 7 -34.06 -28.02 29.17
C ARG A 7 -32.62 -27.54 29.01
N ASN A 8 -31.83 -27.79 30.05
CA ASN A 8 -30.38 -27.77 30.11
C ASN A 8 -29.84 -29.18 29.82
N LEU A 9 -28.72 -29.30 29.09
CA LEU A 9 -27.87 -30.50 29.15
C LEU A 9 -26.41 -30.08 29.37
N LYS A 10 -25.97 -30.30 30.61
CA LYS A 10 -24.59 -30.28 31.11
C LYS A 10 -24.17 -31.74 31.30
N ARG A 11 -23.04 -32.19 30.74
CA ARG A 11 -22.41 -33.47 31.12
C ARG A 11 -21.07 -33.21 31.81
N LYS A 12 -20.94 -33.81 33.00
CA LYS A 12 -19.79 -33.76 33.94
C LYS A 12 -18.77 -34.85 33.63
N ARG A 13 -17.52 -34.57 34.05
CA ARG A 13 -16.34 -35.44 34.17
C ARG A 13 -16.56 -36.63 35.11
N ALA A 14 -15.79 -37.70 34.91
CA ALA A 14 -15.35 -38.62 35.95
C ALA A 14 -13.85 -38.92 35.77
N ALA A 15 -13.12 -38.94 36.88
CA ALA A 15 -11.73 -39.34 37.02
C ALA A 15 -11.68 -40.60 37.90
N SER A 16 -10.69 -41.46 37.70
CA SER A 16 -10.24 -42.45 38.68
C SER A 16 -8.74 -42.74 38.54
N THR A 17 -8.14 -43.08 39.67
CA THR A 17 -6.71 -42.95 39.99
C THR A 17 -6.06 -44.31 40.29
N ALA A 18 -4.76 -44.41 39.99
CA ALA A 18 -3.67 -45.12 40.68
C ALA A 18 -3.64 -46.67 40.80
N THR A 19 -2.47 -47.25 40.47
CA THR A 19 -1.60 -47.93 41.46
C THR A 19 -0.17 -48.20 40.94
N ARG A 20 0.79 -48.19 41.87
CA ARG A 20 2.27 -48.29 41.75
C ARG A 20 2.81 -49.72 41.91
N LYS A 21 4.04 -49.97 41.43
CA LYS A 21 5.23 -50.66 42.05
C LYS A 21 6.16 -51.15 40.91
N SER A 22 7.43 -50.80 40.73
CA SER A 22 8.67 -50.68 41.53
C SER A 22 9.50 -51.96 41.70
N SER A 23 10.80 -51.85 41.33
CA SER A 23 11.96 -52.70 41.68
C SER A 23 12.12 -54.02 40.87
N SER A 24 13.31 -54.54 40.54
CA SER A 24 14.68 -54.29 40.99
C SER A 24 15.75 -54.86 40.03
N ARG A 25 16.90 -54.16 40.03
CA ARG A 25 18.32 -54.57 39.89
C ARG A 25 18.69 -56.06 39.75
N GLY A 26 19.67 -56.32 38.86
CA GLY A 26 20.62 -57.44 38.97
C GLY A 26 21.94 -57.13 38.25
N LEU A 27 23.01 -56.92 39.02
CA LEU A 27 24.41 -56.73 38.62
C LEU A 27 25.14 -58.08 38.71
N THR A 28 26.07 -58.40 37.82
CA THR A 28 27.25 -59.23 38.14
C THR A 28 28.46 -58.85 37.28
N LYS A 29 29.65 -58.97 37.89
CA LYS A 29 30.96 -58.43 37.52
C LYS A 29 32.01 -59.50 37.83
N ALA A 30 32.98 -59.73 36.95
CA ALA A 30 34.34 -60.30 37.19
C ALA A 30 35.15 -60.16 35.87
N ILE A 31 36.35 -59.56 35.69
CA ILE A 31 37.68 -59.59 36.36
C ILE A 31 38.33 -60.99 36.22
N ARG A 32 39.52 -61.27 35.62
CA ARG A 32 40.81 -60.55 35.38
C ARG A 32 41.74 -61.30 34.37
N SER A 33 42.69 -60.54 33.78
CA SER A 33 44.10 -60.86 33.34
C SER A 33 44.40 -62.06 32.40
N SER A 34 45.41 -62.10 31.53
CA SER A 34 46.48 -61.22 30.98
C SER A 34 47.29 -62.07 29.98
N THR A 35 47.72 -61.55 28.83
CA THR A 35 49.03 -61.84 28.17
C THR A 35 49.12 -61.18 26.78
N THR A 36 50.21 -60.44 26.55
CA THR A 36 50.71 -59.92 25.27
C THR A 36 51.45 -61.04 24.49
N PRO A 37 51.58 -60.98 23.15
CA PRO A 37 52.71 -60.23 22.55
C PRO A 37 52.47 -59.49 21.20
N VAL A 38 53.28 -58.43 21.10
CA VAL A 38 53.90 -57.62 20.04
C VAL A 38 53.76 -57.93 18.52
N LEU A 39 53.80 -56.81 17.77
CA LEU A 39 54.26 -56.52 16.38
C LEU A 39 53.26 -56.62 15.21
N HIS A 40 52.84 -55.45 14.70
CA HIS A 40 53.30 -54.94 13.40
C HIS A 40 52.87 -53.47 13.19
N ALA A 41 53.85 -52.61 12.91
CA ALA A 41 53.68 -51.21 12.59
C ALA A 41 53.48 -51.02 11.07
N SER A 42 52.50 -50.21 10.67
CA SER A 42 52.53 -49.52 9.38
C SER A 42 51.74 -48.19 9.39
N LYS A 43 52.52 -47.11 9.36
CA LYS A 43 52.33 -45.81 8.70
C LYS A 43 50.94 -45.13 8.76
N LYS A 44 50.84 -44.16 9.67
CA LYS A 44 49.94 -42.99 9.60
C LYS A 44 50.14 -42.23 8.28
N ILE A 45 49.11 -42.19 7.43
CA ILE A 45 48.98 -41.20 6.37
C ILE A 45 48.56 -39.89 7.06
N ARG A 46 49.46 -38.91 7.03
CA ARG A 46 49.24 -37.55 7.53
C ARG A 46 48.33 -36.85 6.50
N ALA A 47 47.04 -36.75 6.81
CA ALA A 47 46.12 -35.91 6.04
C ALA A 47 46.62 -34.46 6.09
N MET A 48 47.09 -33.95 4.95
CA MET A 48 47.42 -32.55 4.80
C MET A 48 46.14 -31.71 4.90
N PRO A 49 46.12 -30.62 5.67
CA PRO A 49 45.03 -29.68 5.61
C PRO A 49 45.08 -29.01 4.23
N SER A 50 44.05 -29.22 3.41
CA SER A 50 43.85 -28.44 2.19
C SER A 50 43.75 -26.98 2.61
N THR A 51 44.77 -26.20 2.27
CA THR A 51 44.80 -24.74 2.36
C THR A 51 43.63 -24.19 1.55
N ARG A 52 42.51 -23.96 2.25
CA ARG A 52 41.38 -23.19 1.75
C ARG A 52 41.91 -21.78 1.51
N ARG A 53 42.27 -21.48 0.27
CA ARG A 53 42.60 -20.11 -0.15
C ARG A 53 41.44 -19.22 0.28
N LYS A 54 41.64 -18.39 1.30
CA LYS A 54 40.82 -17.21 1.53
C LYS A 54 41.11 -16.31 0.33
N THR A 55 40.21 -16.30 -0.65
CA THR A 55 40.11 -15.14 -1.52
C THR A 55 39.70 -13.99 -0.62
N ASP A 56 40.59 -13.01 -0.48
CA ASP A 56 40.45 -11.81 0.34
C ASP A 56 39.45 -10.83 -0.29
N GLU A 57 38.39 -11.38 -0.89
CA GLU A 57 37.38 -10.60 -1.58
C GLU A 57 36.28 -10.26 -0.59
N THR A 58 36.06 -8.96 -0.43
CA THR A 58 35.00 -8.42 0.40
C THR A 58 33.65 -8.94 -0.11
N PRO A 59 32.80 -9.48 0.79
CA PRO A 59 31.47 -9.93 0.41
C PRO A 59 30.64 -8.79 -0.19
N THR A 60 29.80 -9.07 -1.19
CA THR A 60 28.97 -8.03 -1.80
C THR A 60 27.93 -7.52 -0.80
N ARG A 61 27.99 -6.21 -0.53
CA ARG A 61 26.95 -5.44 0.20
C ARG A 61 25.77 -5.16 -0.70
N LEU A 62 24.57 -5.31 -0.18
CA LEU A 62 23.34 -5.20 -0.96
C LEU A 62 22.16 -4.73 -0.12
N PHE A 63 21.14 -4.21 -0.80
CA PHE A 63 19.79 -4.09 -0.26
C PHE A 63 18.96 -5.27 -0.76
N ALA A 64 18.24 -5.94 0.13
CA ALA A 64 17.42 -7.10 -0.19
C ALA A 64 16.01 -6.96 0.37
N LEU A 65 15.03 -7.44 -0.40
CA LEU A 65 13.63 -7.44 -0.01
C LEU A 65 13.37 -8.36 1.18
N TRP A 66 12.79 -7.80 2.24
CA TRP A 66 12.15 -8.54 3.30
C TRP A 66 10.66 -8.70 2.96
N LYS A 67 10.21 -9.95 2.80
CA LYS A 67 8.86 -10.22 2.27
C LYS A 67 7.73 -9.88 3.25
N ALA A 68 8.02 -9.79 4.54
CA ALA A 68 6.97 -9.62 5.55
C ALA A 68 6.36 -8.22 5.52
N ASP A 69 7.15 -7.20 5.18
CA ASP A 69 6.74 -5.79 5.11
C ASP A 69 6.97 -5.17 3.73
N GLY A 70 7.62 -5.88 2.79
CA GLY A 70 7.83 -5.38 1.43
C GLY A 70 8.92 -4.32 1.32
N LEU A 71 9.75 -4.13 2.36
CA LEU A 71 10.83 -3.15 2.36
C LEU A 71 12.18 -3.81 2.04
N TYR A 72 13.12 -3.01 1.55
CA TYR A 72 14.48 -3.44 1.27
C TYR A 72 15.41 -3.03 2.41
N TYR A 73 16.17 -4.00 2.91
CA TYR A 73 17.06 -3.85 4.05
C TYR A 73 18.52 -4.09 3.65
N PRO A 74 19.47 -3.38 4.26
CA PRO A 74 20.89 -3.57 4.00
C PRO A 74 21.36 -4.92 4.56
N GLY A 75 22.27 -5.55 3.83
CA GLY A 75 22.82 -6.84 4.19
C GLY A 75 23.96 -7.29 3.28
N THR A 76 24.30 -8.56 3.42
CA THR A 76 25.43 -9.20 2.73
C THR A 76 25.05 -10.59 2.24
N ALA A 77 25.45 -10.93 1.01
CA ALA A 77 25.27 -12.30 0.49
C ALA A 77 26.26 -13.27 1.16
N VAL A 78 25.75 -14.32 1.82
CA VAL A 78 26.56 -15.28 2.60
C VAL A 78 26.56 -16.70 2.04
N SER A 79 25.60 -17.05 1.19
CA SER A 79 25.67 -18.26 0.34
C SER A 79 24.73 -18.12 -0.86
N HIS A 80 24.90 -18.98 -1.87
CA HIS A 80 23.91 -19.18 -2.92
C HIS A 80 23.37 -20.61 -2.85
N ASP A 81 22.12 -20.79 -3.26
CA ASP A 81 21.51 -22.10 -3.42
C ASP A 81 22.14 -22.80 -4.65
N LYS A 82 22.71 -23.99 -4.43
CA LYS A 82 23.37 -24.75 -5.50
C LYS A 82 22.38 -25.30 -6.52
N ASP A 83 21.14 -25.55 -6.10
CA ASP A 83 20.09 -26.09 -6.95
C ASP A 83 19.31 -24.98 -7.66
N LYS A 84 19.40 -23.74 -7.15
CA LYS A 84 18.73 -22.54 -7.69
C LYS A 84 19.72 -21.36 -7.73
N PRO A 85 20.52 -21.21 -8.80
CA PRO A 85 21.61 -20.22 -8.84
C PRO A 85 21.16 -18.75 -8.77
N ALA A 86 19.86 -18.48 -8.91
CA ALA A 86 19.27 -17.16 -8.74
C ALA A 86 18.88 -16.83 -7.28
N ARG A 87 19.05 -17.76 -6.32
CA ARG A 87 18.68 -17.59 -4.91
C ARG A 87 19.91 -17.50 -4.02
N TYR A 88 19.92 -16.47 -3.19
CA TYR A 88 21.01 -16.16 -2.27
C TYR A 88 20.48 -16.19 -0.84
N VAL A 89 21.29 -16.67 0.09
CA VAL A 89 21.09 -16.42 1.51
C VAL A 89 21.70 -15.07 1.82
N VAL A 90 20.87 -14.13 2.19
CA VAL A 90 21.26 -12.79 2.63
C VAL A 90 21.27 -12.79 4.16
N ARG A 91 22.33 -12.24 4.73
CA ARG A 91 22.38 -11.86 6.14
C ARG A 91 22.20 -10.36 6.24
N PHE A 92 21.15 -9.94 6.92
CA PHE A 92 20.84 -8.54 7.17
C PHE A 92 21.68 -7.98 8.31
N ASP A 93 21.80 -6.67 8.38
CA ASP A 93 22.66 -5.99 9.34
C ASP A 93 22.13 -6.03 10.78
N ASP A 94 20.85 -6.35 10.96
CA ASP A 94 20.23 -6.65 12.26
C ASP A 94 20.54 -8.07 12.77
N GLY A 95 21.16 -8.91 11.93
CA GLY A 95 21.54 -10.28 12.24
C GLY A 95 20.61 -11.35 11.67
N ASP A 96 19.45 -10.96 11.13
CA ASP A 96 18.51 -11.89 10.52
C ASP A 96 19.00 -12.43 9.18
N GLN A 97 18.39 -13.54 8.73
CA GLN A 97 18.74 -14.19 7.47
C GLN A 97 17.50 -14.62 6.69
N ALA A 98 17.54 -14.43 5.38
CA ALA A 98 16.51 -14.93 4.47
C ALA A 98 17.09 -15.43 3.16
N GLN A 99 16.32 -16.28 2.48
CA GLN A 99 16.56 -16.63 1.08
C GLN A 99 15.89 -15.60 0.18
N VAL A 100 16.68 -14.93 -0.65
CA VAL A 100 16.24 -13.83 -1.51
C VAL A 100 16.65 -14.15 -2.95
N GLU A 101 15.75 -13.91 -3.90
CA GLU A 101 16.06 -14.03 -5.32
C GLU A 101 16.82 -12.80 -5.78
N ILE A 102 17.78 -12.98 -6.70
CA ILE A 102 18.64 -11.89 -7.18
C ILE A 102 17.85 -10.70 -7.78
N SER A 103 16.68 -10.97 -8.35
CA SER A 103 15.74 -9.94 -8.85
C SER A 103 15.25 -9.00 -7.74
N HIS A 104 15.21 -9.47 -6.49
CA HIS A 104 14.81 -8.73 -5.29
C HIS A 104 16.03 -8.24 -4.49
N MET A 105 17.17 -8.09 -5.15
CA MET A 105 18.40 -7.55 -4.57
C MET A 105 18.88 -6.36 -5.40
N ARG A 106 19.47 -5.37 -4.75
CA ARG A 106 20.16 -4.24 -5.38
C ARG A 106 21.52 -4.04 -4.74
N LEU A 107 22.48 -3.55 -5.50
CA LEU A 107 23.78 -3.17 -4.97
C LEU A 107 23.58 -2.11 -3.88
N CYS A 108 24.31 -2.23 -2.76
CA CYS A 108 24.31 -1.24 -1.69
C CYS A 108 25.17 -0.02 -2.10
N ASP A 109 24.71 0.69 -3.12
CA ASP A 109 25.34 1.88 -3.69
C ASP A 109 24.42 3.09 -3.48
N LEU A 110 24.42 3.62 -2.26
CA LEU A 110 23.67 4.81 -1.88
C LEU A 110 24.31 6.04 -2.54
N ARG A 111 23.47 6.87 -3.17
CA ARG A 111 23.88 8.11 -3.84
C ARG A 111 23.09 9.29 -3.25
N VAL A 112 23.66 10.47 -3.34
CA VAL A 112 22.96 11.72 -3.03
C VAL A 112 21.71 11.82 -3.92
N GLY A 113 20.57 12.15 -3.31
CA GLY A 113 19.25 12.21 -3.95
C GLY A 113 18.40 10.94 -3.77
N ASP A 114 18.97 9.83 -3.31
CA ASP A 114 18.18 8.62 -3.04
C ASP A 114 17.14 8.86 -1.94
N GLN A 115 15.91 8.38 -2.18
CA GLN A 115 14.85 8.36 -1.18
C GLN A 115 14.98 7.12 -0.28
N VAL A 116 14.94 7.33 1.02
CA VAL A 116 15.10 6.30 2.05
C VAL A 116 14.11 6.48 3.19
N LEU A 117 13.91 5.43 3.97
CA LEU A 117 13.13 5.43 5.20
C LEU A 117 14.06 5.25 6.40
N LEU A 118 13.91 6.09 7.42
CA LEU A 118 14.66 5.99 8.66
C LEU A 118 13.94 5.13 9.68
N ALA A 119 14.60 4.07 10.16
CA ALA A 119 14.14 3.27 11.29
C ALA A 119 14.26 4.07 12.61
N PRO A 120 13.40 3.79 13.62
CA PRO A 120 12.37 2.76 13.64
C PRO A 120 11.03 3.19 13.04
N TYR A 121 10.83 4.48 12.77
CA TYR A 121 9.51 5.08 12.49
C TYR A 121 9.15 5.22 11.00
N ASN A 122 9.99 4.72 10.08
CA ASN A 122 9.80 4.86 8.62
C ASN A 122 9.63 6.31 8.17
N VAL A 123 10.44 7.21 8.73
CA VAL A 123 10.40 8.61 8.32
C VAL A 123 11.05 8.74 6.94
N ASN A 124 10.34 9.30 5.96
CA ASN A 124 10.88 9.57 4.63
C ASN A 124 12.01 10.60 4.71
N GLY A 125 13.09 10.35 3.97
CA GLY A 125 14.19 11.28 3.84
C GLY A 125 14.96 11.11 2.54
N THR A 126 15.72 12.13 2.19
CA THR A 126 16.58 12.15 1.01
C THR A 126 18.05 12.09 1.44
N VAL A 127 18.83 11.19 0.87
CA VAL A 127 20.27 11.12 1.13
C VAL A 127 20.95 12.40 0.60
N VAL A 128 21.66 13.13 1.45
CA VAL A 128 22.37 14.38 1.09
C VAL A 128 23.89 14.27 1.20
N ASP A 129 24.43 13.27 1.90
CA ASP A 129 25.87 13.01 1.98
C ASP A 129 26.15 11.51 2.15
N VAL A 130 27.11 11.01 1.37
CA VAL A 130 27.57 9.60 1.38
C VAL A 130 29.08 9.46 1.56
N ARG A 131 29.81 10.55 1.84
CA ARG A 131 31.29 10.53 1.93
C ARG A 131 31.84 9.55 2.96
N ARG A 132 31.08 9.27 4.03
CA ARG A 132 31.45 8.34 5.11
C ARG A 132 30.81 6.95 4.96
N ALA A 133 30.11 6.69 3.86
CA ALA A 133 29.35 5.45 3.67
C ALA A 133 30.26 4.21 3.58
N GLU A 134 31.35 4.28 2.81
CA GLU A 134 32.25 3.13 2.60
C GLU A 134 33.11 2.81 3.82
N ALA A 135 33.69 3.84 4.45
CA ALA A 135 34.63 3.68 5.55
C ALA A 135 33.93 3.42 6.90
N GLU A 136 32.78 4.06 7.15
CA GLU A 136 32.14 4.08 8.47
C GLU A 136 30.70 3.58 8.44
N SER A 137 30.15 3.25 7.27
CA SER A 137 28.73 2.93 7.11
C SER A 137 27.80 4.04 7.60
N MET A 138 28.24 5.31 7.51
CA MET A 138 27.48 6.49 7.93
C MET A 138 27.10 7.36 6.73
N ILE A 139 25.88 7.89 6.75
CA ILE A 139 25.37 8.83 5.76
C ILE A 139 24.64 9.99 6.44
N THR A 140 24.39 11.07 5.69
CA THR A 140 23.50 12.14 6.12
C THR A 140 22.23 12.13 5.28
N VAL A 141 21.08 12.16 5.93
CA VAL A 141 19.76 12.19 5.33
C VAL A 141 19.08 13.49 5.70
N ASP A 142 18.52 14.20 4.72
CA ASP A 142 17.63 15.32 4.94
C ASP A 142 16.20 14.79 5.02
N VAL A 143 15.59 14.92 6.19
CA VAL A 143 14.24 14.48 6.45
C VAL A 143 13.23 15.56 6.07
N GLY A 144 13.64 16.82 5.97
CA GLY A 144 12.82 18.00 5.68
C GLY A 144 11.56 18.10 6.55
N ASP A 145 11.40 19.15 7.34
CA ASP A 145 10.12 19.42 8.01
C ASP A 145 9.47 20.70 7.46
N ALA A 146 8.28 21.04 7.98
CA ALA A 146 7.61 22.29 7.65
C ALA A 146 8.38 23.55 8.12
N ALA A 147 9.48 23.41 8.86
CA ALA A 147 10.29 24.47 9.46
C ALA A 147 11.71 24.60 8.88
N GLY A 148 12.18 23.67 8.03
CA GLY A 148 13.47 23.71 7.36
C GLY A 148 14.07 22.33 7.05
N ALA A 149 15.28 22.35 6.45
CA ALA A 149 16.06 21.13 6.20
C ALA A 149 16.57 20.56 7.53
N CYS A 150 16.05 19.40 7.94
CA CYS A 150 16.50 18.66 9.12
C CYS A 150 17.44 17.54 8.68
N ARG A 151 18.75 17.76 8.86
CA ARG A 151 19.79 16.80 8.48
C ARG A 151 20.13 15.89 9.64
N ILE A 152 20.03 14.59 9.41
CA ILE A 152 20.29 13.53 10.38
C ILE A 152 21.46 12.69 9.88
N GLU A 153 22.51 12.58 10.68
CA GLU A 153 23.54 11.55 10.45
C GLU A 153 23.03 10.21 10.99
N THR A 154 23.13 9.15 10.19
CA THR A 154 22.67 7.82 10.58
C THR A 154 23.50 6.72 9.93
N ASN A 155 23.46 5.54 10.54
CA ASN A 155 24.13 4.36 10.00
C ASN A 155 23.28 3.71 8.90
N ILE A 156 23.92 3.18 7.86
CA ILE A 156 23.25 2.48 6.75
C ILE A 156 22.33 1.36 7.26
N LYS A 157 22.69 0.66 8.34
CA LYS A 157 21.87 -0.41 8.93
C LYS A 157 20.48 0.05 9.40
N ASN A 158 20.32 1.36 9.67
CA ASN A 158 19.08 1.96 10.13
C ASN A 158 18.20 2.43 8.95
N LEU A 159 18.64 2.21 7.70
CA LEU A 159 17.89 2.58 6.52
C LEU A 159 17.02 1.43 6.02
N ARG A 160 15.88 1.79 5.46
CA ARG A 160 15.02 0.91 4.68
C ARG A 160 14.71 1.61 3.37
N ILE A 161 14.36 0.85 2.34
CA ILE A 161 13.97 1.41 1.05
C ILE A 161 12.65 0.79 0.61
N ALA A 162 11.68 1.62 0.26
CA ALA A 162 10.42 1.14 -0.26
C ALA A 162 10.60 0.43 -1.60
N SER A 163 9.86 -0.66 -1.80
CA SER A 163 9.85 -1.39 -3.09
C SER A 163 9.58 -0.47 -4.28
N ARG A 164 8.67 0.49 -4.12
CA ARG A 164 8.32 1.47 -5.16
C ARG A 164 9.53 2.31 -5.61
N THR A 165 10.28 2.83 -4.64
CA THR A 165 11.52 3.58 -4.89
C THR A 165 12.55 2.74 -5.64
N ILE A 166 12.68 1.44 -5.31
CA ILE A 166 13.60 0.52 -5.99
C ILE A 166 13.24 0.37 -7.47
N PHE A 167 11.96 0.17 -7.80
CA PHE A 167 11.51 -0.02 -9.18
C PHE A 167 11.65 1.26 -10.02
N ARG A 168 11.45 2.43 -9.40
CA ARG A 168 11.51 3.71 -10.12
C ARG A 168 12.95 4.18 -10.34
N ALA A 169 13.76 4.22 -9.29
CA ALA A 169 15.02 4.96 -9.28
C ALA A 169 16.27 4.08 -9.20
N TRP A 170 16.16 2.78 -8.93
CA TRP A 170 17.31 1.89 -8.68
C TRP A 170 17.56 0.88 -9.81
N ASN A 171 17.18 1.23 -11.04
CA ASN A 171 17.34 0.37 -12.22
C ASN A 171 18.81 0.14 -12.61
N GLU A 172 19.71 1.03 -12.21
CA GLU A 172 21.15 0.94 -12.48
C GLU A 172 21.91 0.06 -11.47
N ARG A 173 21.25 -0.30 -10.36
CA ARG A 173 21.86 -1.02 -9.22
C ARG A 173 21.53 -2.50 -9.24
N ILE A 174 21.20 -3.05 -10.41
CA ILE A 174 20.82 -4.45 -10.57
C ILE A 174 22.06 -5.33 -10.39
N LEU A 175 21.91 -6.39 -9.59
CA LEU A 175 22.94 -7.39 -9.42
C LEU A 175 22.78 -8.50 -10.45
N THR A 176 23.88 -8.95 -11.04
CA THR A 176 23.92 -10.20 -11.82
C THR A 176 24.69 -11.26 -11.05
N ALA A 177 24.48 -12.54 -11.38
CA ALA A 177 25.10 -13.65 -10.66
C ALA A 177 26.64 -13.57 -10.65
N SER A 178 27.26 -12.96 -11.66
CA SER A 178 28.71 -12.74 -11.71
C SER A 178 29.20 -11.61 -10.79
N ASN A 179 28.32 -10.69 -10.40
CA ASN A 179 28.67 -9.57 -9.53
C ASN A 179 28.44 -9.85 -8.03
N VAL A 180 27.76 -10.96 -7.69
CA VAL A 180 27.51 -11.32 -6.29
C VAL A 180 28.65 -12.18 -5.74
N LYS A 181 29.46 -11.57 -4.90
CA LYS A 181 30.52 -12.23 -4.14
C LYS A 181 29.97 -12.66 -2.79
N VAL A 182 30.06 -13.95 -2.55
CA VAL A 182 29.55 -14.59 -1.33
C VAL A 182 30.61 -14.57 -0.25
N GLY A 183 30.27 -13.99 0.91
CA GLY A 183 31.15 -13.96 2.07
C GLY A 183 31.14 -15.23 2.91
N PRO A 184 32.20 -15.52 3.69
CA PRO A 184 32.15 -16.60 4.67
C PRO A 184 31.05 -16.32 5.70
N SER A 185 30.13 -17.27 5.88
CA SER A 185 29.11 -17.23 6.93
C SER A 185 29.80 -17.32 8.30
N THR A 186 30.20 -16.17 8.86
CA THR A 186 30.71 -16.09 10.23
C THR A 186 29.53 -16.26 11.18
N LYS A 187 29.55 -17.24 12.06
CA LYS A 187 28.55 -17.32 13.14
C LYS A 187 28.84 -16.16 14.09
N THR A 188 28.01 -15.13 14.10
CA THR A 188 28.10 -14.10 15.14
C THR A 188 27.80 -14.72 16.50
N PRO A 189 28.52 -14.35 17.57
CA PRO A 189 28.17 -14.78 18.92
C PRO A 189 26.76 -14.29 19.26
N LYS A 190 25.89 -15.17 19.76
CA LYS A 190 24.47 -14.89 20.07
C LYS A 190 24.22 -13.91 21.24
N ASN A 191 25.25 -13.21 21.71
CA ASN A 191 25.17 -12.37 22.90
C ASN A 191 25.78 -10.99 22.62
N ALA A 192 25.12 -10.19 21.77
CA ALA A 192 25.22 -8.75 21.88
C ALA A 192 23.95 -8.26 22.58
N PRO A 193 24.04 -7.46 23.66
CA PRO A 193 22.85 -6.79 24.18
C PRO A 193 22.22 -5.96 23.05
N PRO A 194 20.89 -5.79 23.03
CA PRO A 194 20.26 -4.86 22.09
C PRO A 194 20.98 -3.52 22.24
N GLY A 195 21.60 -3.04 21.16
CA GLY A 195 22.26 -1.76 21.15
C GLY A 195 21.28 -0.72 21.69
N SER A 196 21.71 0.03 22.69
CA SER A 196 21.00 1.21 23.16
C SER A 196 20.54 2.01 21.95
N GLY A 197 19.23 2.06 21.73
CA GLY A 197 18.67 2.86 20.64
C GLY A 197 19.19 4.28 20.80
N GLU A 198 19.75 4.82 19.72
CA GLU A 198 19.88 6.28 19.63
C GLU A 198 18.50 6.85 19.95
N SER A 199 18.44 7.73 20.95
CA SER A 199 17.20 8.39 21.34
C SER A 199 16.82 9.34 20.21
N TYR A 200 16.08 8.83 19.25
CA TYR A 200 15.35 9.66 18.31
C TYR A 200 14.22 10.31 19.12
N GLU A 201 14.19 11.63 19.20
CA GLU A 201 12.97 12.31 19.61
C GLU A 201 11.89 11.92 18.60
N GLU A 202 10.76 11.39 19.07
CA GLU A 202 9.62 11.13 18.19
C GLU A 202 9.30 12.41 17.41
N PRO A 203 8.98 12.31 16.10
CA PRO A 203 8.50 13.47 15.38
C PRO A 203 7.30 14.03 16.15
N SER A 204 7.44 15.28 16.62
CA SER A 204 6.47 15.95 17.49
C SER A 204 5.08 16.16 16.87
N GLN A 205 4.89 15.69 15.63
CA GLN A 205 3.73 15.87 14.78
C GLN A 205 3.47 14.59 13.98
N PRO A 206 2.58 13.68 14.45
CA PRO A 206 2.37 12.37 13.83
C PRO A 206 1.69 12.44 12.45
N LEU A 207 1.11 13.59 12.08
CA LEU A 207 0.54 13.82 10.76
C LEU A 207 1.39 14.75 9.89
N ALA A 208 2.65 15.03 10.27
CA ALA A 208 3.55 15.83 9.45
C ALA A 208 3.64 15.27 8.02
N LYS A 209 3.52 16.15 7.02
CA LYS A 209 3.49 15.81 5.59
C LYS A 209 2.35 14.87 5.16
N ILE A 210 1.31 14.69 5.99
CA ILE A 210 0.12 13.93 5.61
C ILE A 210 -1.00 14.89 5.19
N GLY A 211 -1.52 14.70 3.99
CA GLY A 211 -2.70 15.40 3.49
C GLY A 211 -3.99 14.63 3.76
N LEU A 212 -5.05 15.32 4.20
CA LEU A 212 -6.32 14.70 4.57
C LEU A 212 -7.48 15.36 3.83
N VAL A 213 -8.09 14.60 2.93
CA VAL A 213 -9.36 14.95 2.28
C VAL A 213 -10.51 14.42 3.12
N MET A 214 -11.55 15.22 3.36
CA MET A 214 -12.70 14.78 4.17
C MET A 214 -13.98 14.72 3.35
N THR A 215 -14.80 13.71 3.62
CA THR A 215 -16.16 13.60 3.08
C THR A 215 -17.09 12.93 4.09
N THR A 216 -18.37 13.26 4.07
CA THR A 216 -19.40 12.64 4.91
C THR A 216 -20.43 11.91 4.07
N SER A 217 -20.98 10.84 4.61
CA SER A 217 -22.06 10.08 3.99
C SER A 217 -23.29 10.97 3.70
N PRO A 218 -24.02 10.76 2.58
CA PRO A 218 -25.15 11.63 2.19
C PRO A 218 -26.29 11.73 3.20
N GLY A 219 -26.42 10.74 4.10
CA GLY A 219 -27.41 10.73 5.18
C GLY A 219 -27.04 11.64 6.36
N ASN A 220 -25.78 12.06 6.44
CA ASN A 220 -25.24 12.86 7.52
C ASN A 220 -25.12 14.33 7.10
N LYS A 221 -26.26 14.97 6.84
CA LYS A 221 -26.36 16.38 6.38
C LYS A 221 -26.03 17.43 7.46
N GLY A 222 -25.48 17.02 8.60
CA GLY A 222 -25.13 17.91 9.71
C GLY A 222 -23.63 18.06 9.86
N SER A 223 -23.19 19.15 10.50
CA SER A 223 -21.81 19.38 10.99
C SER A 223 -21.33 18.33 12.01
N LYS A 224 -21.91 17.13 12.05
CA LYS A 224 -21.68 16.04 12.99
C LYS A 224 -20.97 14.90 12.27
N ILE A 225 -19.67 14.83 12.49
CA ILE A 225 -18.77 13.81 11.98
C ILE A 225 -18.53 12.77 13.08
N GLY A 226 -18.76 11.50 12.78
CA GLY A 226 -18.66 10.43 13.75
C GLY A 226 -19.96 10.20 14.50
N GLY A 227 -20.50 9.00 14.31
CA GLY A 227 -21.70 8.53 14.97
C GLY A 227 -22.01 7.13 14.47
N GLY A 228 -21.60 6.12 15.24
CA GLY A 228 -22.11 4.76 15.04
C GLY A 228 -23.65 4.78 15.06
N THR A 229 -24.24 3.73 14.49
CA THR A 229 -25.68 3.46 14.48
C THR A 229 -26.35 3.84 15.82
N ALA A 230 -27.45 4.60 15.74
CA ALA A 230 -28.20 5.08 16.89
C ALA A 230 -28.40 3.98 17.95
N GLY A 231 -27.79 4.15 19.14
CA GLY A 231 -27.94 3.22 20.28
C GLY A 231 -26.67 2.91 21.06
N GLN A 232 -25.47 3.14 20.51
CA GLN A 232 -24.22 2.97 21.27
C GLN A 232 -23.93 4.18 22.19
N LYS A 233 -24.16 4.01 23.49
CA LYS A 233 -23.70 4.94 24.53
C LYS A 233 -22.16 5.02 24.51
N GLY A 234 -21.60 6.19 24.21
CA GLY A 234 -20.16 6.47 24.33
C GLY A 234 -19.48 7.07 23.08
N ASN A 235 -20.16 7.15 21.93
CA ASN A 235 -19.57 7.74 20.73
C ASN A 235 -19.61 9.29 20.79
N GLU A 236 -18.47 9.90 21.04
CA GLU A 236 -18.31 11.35 20.93
C GLU A 236 -18.46 11.77 19.46
N ILE A 237 -19.45 12.62 19.19
CA ILE A 237 -19.70 13.22 17.88
C ILE A 237 -18.73 14.38 17.70
N TRP A 238 -17.87 14.32 16.69
CA TRP A 238 -16.94 15.39 16.36
C TRP A 238 -17.60 16.37 15.39
N SER A 239 -17.29 17.66 15.46
CA SER A 239 -17.71 18.58 14.40
C SER A 239 -16.67 18.64 13.29
N LYS A 240 -17.05 19.02 12.06
CA LYS A 240 -16.08 19.29 10.98
C LYS A 240 -14.96 20.23 11.44
N ALA A 241 -15.33 21.29 12.16
CA ALA A 241 -14.37 22.24 12.74
C ALA A 241 -13.43 21.57 13.76
N LYS A 242 -13.94 20.68 14.62
CA LYS A 242 -13.12 19.91 15.57
C LYS A 242 -12.13 19.00 14.84
N VAL A 243 -12.59 18.27 13.81
CA VAL A 243 -11.72 17.39 12.99
C VAL A 243 -10.60 18.21 12.34
N VAL A 244 -10.94 19.31 11.65
CA VAL A 244 -9.95 20.20 11.02
C VAL A 244 -8.93 20.72 12.02
N LYS A 245 -9.39 21.15 13.20
CA LYS A 245 -8.51 21.62 14.28
C LYS A 245 -7.58 20.51 14.76
N THR A 246 -8.09 19.29 14.97
CA THR A 246 -7.28 18.14 15.38
C THR A 246 -6.20 17.82 14.34
N ILE A 247 -6.56 17.77 13.06
CA ILE A 247 -5.62 17.51 11.97
C ILE A 247 -4.45 18.51 12.01
N ARG A 248 -4.77 19.80 12.07
CA ARG A 248 -3.76 20.87 12.09
C ARG A 248 -2.89 20.81 13.35
N ASN A 249 -3.49 20.53 14.52
CA ASN A 249 -2.76 20.39 15.78
C ASN A 249 -1.75 19.22 15.77
N LEU A 250 -2.01 18.18 14.97
CA LEU A 250 -1.13 17.02 14.80
C LEU A 250 -0.13 17.20 13.64
N GLY A 251 -0.10 18.37 13.00
CA GLY A 251 0.81 18.70 11.89
C GLY A 251 0.33 18.31 10.49
N GLY A 252 -0.92 17.84 10.36
CA GLY A 252 -1.50 17.44 9.08
C GLY A 252 -2.06 18.60 8.27
N THR A 253 -2.14 18.39 6.95
CA THR A 253 -2.70 19.35 5.99
C THR A 253 -4.12 18.95 5.62
N VAL A 254 -5.08 19.86 5.78
CA VAL A 254 -6.46 19.63 5.32
C VAL A 254 -6.58 20.04 3.87
N ILE A 255 -7.10 19.14 3.05
CA ILE A 255 -7.33 19.36 1.62
C ILE A 255 -8.84 19.41 1.40
N GLU A 256 -9.33 20.50 0.81
CA GLU A 256 -10.76 20.68 0.61
C GLU A 256 -11.26 19.78 -0.50
N ASN A 257 -10.64 19.84 -1.68
CA ASN A 257 -11.03 19.06 -2.85
C ASN A 257 -9.81 18.45 -3.57
N TRP A 258 -10.05 17.38 -4.34
CA TRP A 258 -8.98 16.74 -5.11
C TRP A 258 -8.28 17.67 -6.12
N PRO A 259 -8.98 18.60 -6.81
CA PRO A 259 -8.33 19.59 -7.68
C PRO A 259 -7.29 20.48 -7.00
N ASP A 260 -7.40 20.71 -5.68
CA ASP A 260 -6.43 21.50 -4.90
C ASP A 260 -5.09 20.77 -4.74
N LEU A 261 -5.12 19.43 -4.90
CA LEU A 261 -3.96 18.55 -4.78
C LEU A 261 -3.47 18.06 -6.14
N PHE A 262 -4.39 17.70 -7.03
CA PHE A 262 -4.12 17.17 -8.36
C PHE A 262 -4.81 18.02 -9.40
N SER A 263 -4.04 18.68 -10.26
CA SER A 263 -4.63 19.47 -11.35
C SER A 263 -5.44 18.57 -12.28
N MET A 264 -6.76 18.70 -12.25
CA MET A 264 -7.71 17.94 -13.07
C MET A 264 -8.65 18.89 -13.83
N ASN A 265 -8.12 20.02 -14.28
CA ASN A 265 -8.93 21.11 -14.82
C ASN A 265 -9.39 20.87 -16.25
N GLY A 266 -8.61 20.13 -17.05
CA GLY A 266 -8.87 19.88 -18.46
C GLY A 266 -8.93 21.17 -19.28
N GLU A 267 -9.41 21.04 -20.52
CA GLU A 267 -9.54 22.12 -21.49
C GLU A 267 -10.98 22.19 -21.99
N HIS A 268 -11.51 23.41 -22.08
CA HIS A 268 -12.83 23.69 -22.67
C HIS A 268 -12.70 24.06 -24.14
N ASP A 269 -13.69 23.67 -24.94
CA ASP A 269 -13.81 24.00 -26.35
C ASP A 269 -15.31 24.18 -26.72
N VAL A 270 -15.56 24.73 -27.92
CA VAL A 270 -16.87 24.90 -28.54
C VAL A 270 -17.86 25.62 -27.62
N ASP A 271 -17.51 26.86 -27.24
CA ASP A 271 -18.31 27.70 -26.33
C ASP A 271 -18.59 27.03 -24.97
N ASN A 272 -17.58 26.34 -24.41
CA ASN A 272 -17.65 25.55 -23.18
C ASN A 272 -18.60 24.33 -23.25
N LYS A 273 -19.04 23.92 -24.45
CA LYS A 273 -19.92 22.75 -24.62
C LYS A 273 -19.16 21.42 -24.71
N ARG A 274 -17.83 21.49 -24.76
CA ARG A 274 -16.94 20.34 -24.73
C ARG A 274 -15.87 20.58 -23.69
N TRP A 275 -15.57 19.55 -22.93
CA TRP A 275 -14.45 19.50 -21.99
C TRP A 275 -13.62 18.27 -22.25
N VAL A 276 -12.30 18.40 -22.28
CA VAL A 276 -11.37 17.30 -22.55
C VAL A 276 -10.25 17.31 -21.54
N ILE A 277 -9.85 16.13 -21.08
CA ILE A 277 -8.65 15.94 -20.27
C ILE A 277 -7.93 14.65 -20.67
N LYS A 278 -6.60 14.67 -20.59
CA LYS A 278 -5.77 13.47 -20.73
C LYS A 278 -5.11 13.14 -19.41
N ARG A 279 -4.78 11.85 -19.22
CA ARG A 279 -4.02 11.40 -18.05
C ARG A 279 -2.69 12.16 -17.91
N SER A 280 -2.05 12.49 -19.03
CA SER A 280 -0.80 13.25 -19.08
C SER A 280 -0.90 14.67 -18.54
N ASP A 281 -2.11 15.20 -18.37
CA ASP A 281 -2.33 16.59 -17.97
C ASP A 281 -2.42 16.71 -16.44
N VAL A 282 -2.60 15.58 -15.75
CA VAL A 282 -2.67 15.53 -14.29
C VAL A 282 -1.28 15.76 -13.68
N ARG A 283 -1.21 16.67 -12.72
CA ARG A 283 0.01 17.04 -11.98
C ARG A 283 -0.31 17.16 -10.49
N CYS A 284 0.58 16.69 -9.63
CA CYS A 284 0.48 16.94 -8.19
C CYS A 284 1.01 18.33 -7.84
N LEU A 285 0.13 19.18 -7.31
CA LEU A 285 0.42 20.58 -6.97
C LEU A 285 1.26 20.73 -5.69
N GLN A 286 1.22 19.73 -4.79
CA GLN A 286 1.88 19.76 -3.48
C GLN A 286 2.90 18.63 -3.28
N HIS A 287 3.50 18.10 -4.35
CA HIS A 287 4.38 16.93 -4.32
C HIS A 287 5.63 17.07 -3.42
N ASN A 288 6.07 18.30 -3.11
CA ASN A 288 7.21 18.56 -2.23
C ASN A 288 6.82 18.83 -0.77
N GLN A 289 5.52 18.87 -0.46
CA GLN A 289 5.02 19.22 0.88
C GLN A 289 4.38 18.03 1.59
N LEU A 290 3.88 17.06 0.82
CA LEU A 290 3.15 15.91 1.34
C LEU A 290 3.81 14.61 0.85
N ASP A 291 4.01 13.68 1.77
CA ASP A 291 4.51 12.35 1.45
C ASP A 291 3.40 11.46 0.92
N HIS A 292 2.19 11.63 1.48
CA HIS A 292 1.00 10.88 1.09
C HIS A 292 -0.27 11.55 1.58
N VAL A 293 -1.40 11.02 1.10
CA VAL A 293 -2.74 11.50 1.46
C VAL A 293 -3.66 10.37 1.85
N PHE A 294 -4.63 10.68 2.70
CA PHE A 294 -5.76 9.80 3.00
C PHE A 294 -7.09 10.53 2.76
N LEU A 295 -8.14 9.75 2.53
CA LEU A 295 -9.50 10.25 2.63
C LEU A 295 -10.10 9.82 3.97
N LEU A 296 -10.72 10.75 4.69
CA LEU A 296 -11.45 10.48 5.93
C LEU A 296 -12.95 10.54 5.69
N SER A 297 -13.67 9.52 6.18
CA SER A 297 -15.13 9.48 6.13
C SER A 297 -15.74 8.77 7.35
N ASP A 298 -17.04 8.97 7.56
CA ASP A 298 -17.84 8.32 8.59
C ASP A 298 -18.35 6.96 8.15
N ASP A 299 -18.47 6.74 6.84
CA ASP A 299 -18.81 5.44 6.26
C ASP A 299 -18.31 5.34 4.81
N ALA A 300 -18.32 4.13 4.26
CA ALA A 300 -18.18 3.94 2.83
C ALA A 300 -19.33 4.66 2.10
N SER A 301 -19.00 5.52 1.15
CA SER A 301 -20.01 6.30 0.43
C SER A 301 -19.69 6.41 -1.05
N ALA A 302 -20.70 6.80 -1.83
CA ALA A 302 -20.55 7.02 -3.26
C ALA A 302 -20.30 8.50 -3.59
N THR A 303 -19.76 9.30 -2.66
CA THR A 303 -19.47 10.72 -2.92
C THR A 303 -18.32 10.86 -3.93
N PRO A 304 -18.21 11.98 -4.66
CA PRO A 304 -17.15 12.14 -5.66
C PRO A 304 -15.76 12.05 -5.06
N LYS A 305 -15.57 12.61 -3.85
CA LYS A 305 -14.30 12.54 -3.13
C LYS A 305 -13.91 11.10 -2.82
N PHE A 306 -14.87 10.30 -2.33
CA PHE A 306 -14.65 8.89 -2.03
C PHE A 306 -14.32 8.09 -3.29
N LEU A 307 -15.08 8.28 -4.37
CA LEU A 307 -14.88 7.55 -5.63
C LEU A 307 -13.55 7.90 -6.30
N ILE A 308 -13.11 9.17 -6.28
CA ILE A 308 -11.77 9.54 -6.77
C ILE A 308 -10.69 8.86 -5.94
N ALA A 309 -10.81 8.85 -4.61
CA ALA A 309 -9.85 8.17 -3.74
C ALA A 309 -9.70 6.69 -4.09
N LEU A 310 -10.82 5.97 -4.23
CA LEU A 310 -10.82 4.57 -4.65
C LEU A 310 -10.16 4.37 -6.01
N ALA A 311 -10.48 5.22 -6.99
CA ALA A 311 -9.94 5.11 -8.34
C ALA A 311 -8.43 5.37 -8.40
N LEU A 312 -7.92 6.25 -7.53
CA LEU A 312 -6.50 6.52 -7.36
C LEU A 312 -5.78 5.49 -6.46
N GLY A 313 -6.54 4.64 -5.75
CA GLY A 313 -6.00 3.70 -4.75
C GLY A 313 -5.55 4.38 -3.46
N ILE A 314 -6.08 5.58 -3.19
CA ILE A 314 -5.84 6.32 -1.94
C ILE A 314 -6.69 5.67 -0.84
N PRO A 315 -6.11 5.31 0.32
CA PRO A 315 -6.87 4.65 1.36
C PRO A 315 -7.94 5.57 1.97
N CYS A 316 -9.19 5.09 1.98
CA CYS A 316 -10.32 5.73 2.65
C CYS A 316 -10.46 5.18 4.08
N LEU A 317 -10.25 6.03 5.08
CA LEU A 317 -10.23 5.66 6.49
C LEU A 317 -11.45 6.21 7.22
N HIS A 318 -11.85 5.50 8.28
CA HIS A 318 -12.83 6.01 9.22
C HIS A 318 -12.23 7.12 10.10
N PHE A 319 -13.03 8.13 10.47
CA PHE A 319 -12.59 9.24 11.34
C PHE A 319 -12.03 8.79 12.70
N ASP A 320 -12.35 7.58 13.15
CA ASP A 320 -11.80 7.04 14.40
C ASP A 320 -10.27 6.92 14.39
N TRP A 321 -9.63 6.82 13.22
CA TRP A 321 -8.17 6.84 13.13
C TRP A 321 -7.56 8.10 13.78
N LEU A 322 -8.18 9.27 13.55
CA LEU A 322 -7.75 10.52 14.17
C LEU A 322 -7.98 10.57 15.68
N LYS A 323 -8.94 9.81 16.21
CA LYS A 323 -9.17 9.73 17.67
C LYS A 323 -8.00 9.05 18.39
N HIS A 324 -7.18 8.31 17.66
CA HIS A 324 -5.98 7.66 18.14
C HIS A 324 -4.70 8.41 17.77
N GLY A 325 -4.79 9.72 17.50
CA GLY A 325 -3.63 10.58 17.22
C GLY A 325 -3.00 10.39 15.84
N GLY A 326 -3.48 9.43 15.04
CA GLY A 326 -2.79 9.01 13.81
C GLY A 326 -1.67 8.00 14.05
N ASP A 327 -1.33 7.71 15.30
CA ASP A 327 -0.18 6.87 15.69
C ASP A 327 -0.44 5.37 15.48
N LEU A 328 -1.71 4.96 15.50
CA LEU A 328 -2.07 3.57 15.18
C LEU A 328 -2.00 3.36 13.67
N GLY A 329 -1.45 2.21 13.27
CA GLY A 329 -1.43 1.79 11.87
C GLY A 329 -2.80 1.94 11.21
N TRP A 330 -2.85 2.78 10.17
CA TRP A 330 -4.07 3.24 9.51
C TRP A 330 -4.94 2.10 8.95
N SER A 331 -4.34 0.97 8.59
CA SER A 331 -5.01 -0.16 7.93
C SER A 331 -6.18 -0.74 8.70
N ARG A 332 -6.19 -0.63 10.03
CA ARG A 332 -7.31 -1.08 10.89
C ARG A 332 -8.56 -0.22 10.77
N PHE A 333 -8.41 0.98 10.23
CA PHE A 333 -9.48 1.96 10.08
C PHE A 333 -9.96 2.04 8.63
N LEU A 334 -9.50 1.15 7.74
CA LEU A 334 -9.97 1.09 6.37
C LEU A 334 -11.47 0.87 6.30
N LEU A 335 -12.14 1.73 5.56
CA LEU A 335 -13.55 1.56 5.21
C LEU A 335 -13.70 0.48 4.12
N PRO A 336 -14.92 -0.05 3.91
CA PRO A 336 -15.24 -0.73 2.66
C PRO A 336 -15.09 0.21 1.45
N ALA A 337 -14.88 -0.34 0.26
CA ALA A 337 -14.98 0.41 -0.99
C ALA A 337 -16.42 0.89 -1.25
N GLY A 338 -17.40 0.15 -0.74
CA GLY A 338 -18.82 0.48 -0.84
C GLY A 338 -19.68 -0.74 -1.11
N ILE A 339 -20.96 -0.49 -1.30
CA ILE A 339 -21.92 -1.53 -1.67
C ILE A 339 -21.97 -1.61 -3.19
N CYS A 340 -21.47 -2.72 -3.74
CA CYS A 340 -21.65 -3.05 -5.14
C CYS A 340 -23.01 -3.72 -5.32
N SER A 341 -23.82 -3.19 -6.25
CA SER A 341 -25.14 -3.72 -6.58
C SER A 341 -25.22 -4.05 -8.07
N TYR A 342 -25.43 -5.32 -8.42
CA TYR A 342 -25.56 -5.72 -9.83
C TYR A 342 -26.54 -6.89 -10.01
N PRO A 343 -27.13 -7.04 -11.22
CA PRO A 343 -28.03 -8.14 -11.51
C PRO A 343 -27.32 -9.50 -11.43
N ALA A 344 -27.92 -10.46 -10.74
CA ALA A 344 -27.41 -11.84 -10.61
C ALA A 344 -28.25 -12.86 -11.40
N GLY A 345 -28.95 -12.40 -12.45
CA GLY A 345 -29.91 -13.19 -13.22
C GLY A 345 -31.29 -13.28 -12.54
N GLU A 346 -32.31 -13.71 -13.31
CA GLU A 346 -33.68 -13.97 -12.82
C GLU A 346 -34.32 -12.83 -12.01
N GLY A 347 -34.04 -11.56 -12.35
CA GLY A 347 -34.57 -10.40 -11.62
C GLY A 347 -34.01 -10.22 -10.20
N LYS A 348 -32.97 -10.97 -9.81
CA LYS A 348 -32.31 -10.84 -8.50
C LYS A 348 -31.20 -9.79 -8.56
N MET A 349 -31.13 -8.96 -7.54
CA MET A 349 -30.02 -8.04 -7.32
C MET A 349 -29.08 -8.63 -6.27
N TYR A 350 -27.79 -8.68 -6.59
CA TYR A 350 -26.76 -9.03 -5.63
C TYR A 350 -26.17 -7.75 -5.04
N HIS A 351 -26.18 -7.67 -3.71
CA HIS A 351 -25.57 -6.58 -2.95
C HIS A 351 -24.41 -7.14 -2.14
N ALA A 352 -23.20 -6.65 -2.40
CA ALA A 352 -22.02 -7.01 -1.62
C ALA A 352 -21.32 -5.76 -1.11
N LEU A 353 -20.97 -5.79 0.17
CA LEU A 353 -20.05 -4.82 0.75
C LEU A 353 -18.63 -5.25 0.39
N VAL A 354 -17.96 -4.46 -0.46
CA VAL A 354 -16.66 -4.83 -1.05
C VAL A 354 -15.54 -4.11 -0.30
N SER A 355 -14.41 -4.79 -0.07
CA SER A 355 -13.21 -4.19 0.52
C SER A 355 -12.48 -3.29 -0.48
N GLN A 356 -11.76 -2.28 0.03
CA GLN A 356 -10.86 -1.49 -0.81
C GLN A 356 -9.65 -2.32 -1.28
N THR A 357 -9.08 -1.93 -2.41
CA THR A 357 -7.79 -2.45 -2.89
C THR A 357 -6.76 -1.33 -2.73
N VAL A 358 -5.87 -1.46 -1.75
CA VAL A 358 -4.89 -0.42 -1.37
C VAL A 358 -3.52 -1.05 -1.15
N ASP A 359 -2.47 -0.26 -1.36
CA ASP A 359 -1.10 -0.63 -1.01
C ASP A 359 -0.92 -0.52 0.50
N LEU A 360 -0.52 -1.59 1.19
CA LEU A 360 -0.33 -1.55 2.65
C LEU A 360 0.94 -0.78 3.06
N CYS A 361 1.85 -0.54 2.11
CA CYS A 361 3.03 0.32 2.26
C CYS A 361 2.72 1.75 1.82
N TRP A 362 1.45 2.17 1.85
CA TRP A 362 1.05 3.53 1.49
C TRP A 362 1.74 4.56 2.40
N GLY A 363 2.42 5.52 1.80
CA GLY A 363 3.17 6.57 2.51
C GLY A 363 4.66 6.32 2.69
N ASP A 364 5.14 5.10 2.42
CA ASP A 364 6.56 4.74 2.52
C ASP A 364 7.42 5.29 1.36
N SER A 365 6.82 6.07 0.44
CA SER A 365 7.54 6.67 -0.70
C SER A 365 6.81 7.91 -1.22
N PRO A 366 7.50 9.02 -1.49
CA PRO A 366 6.89 10.21 -2.10
C PRO A 366 6.36 9.95 -3.52
N ASP A 367 6.76 8.84 -4.16
CA ASP A 367 6.31 8.44 -5.50
C ASP A 367 4.78 8.28 -5.60
N TYR A 368 4.09 7.98 -4.49
CA TYR A 368 2.62 7.90 -4.48
C TYR A 368 1.99 9.22 -4.93
N MET A 369 2.59 10.35 -4.56
CA MET A 369 2.05 11.67 -4.88
C MET A 369 2.38 12.10 -6.30
N GLU A 370 3.64 11.93 -6.72
CA GLU A 370 4.10 12.35 -8.04
C GLU A 370 3.46 11.51 -9.16
N HIS A 371 3.26 10.21 -8.92
CA HIS A 371 2.79 9.24 -9.93
C HIS A 371 1.45 8.61 -9.57
N ILE A 372 0.56 9.36 -8.91
CA ILE A 372 -0.74 8.86 -8.41
C ILE A 372 -1.60 8.20 -9.51
N MET A 373 -1.51 8.70 -10.74
CA MET A 373 -2.26 8.18 -11.89
C MET A 373 -1.76 6.81 -12.36
N TYR A 374 -0.55 6.42 -11.96
CA TYR A 374 0.11 5.15 -12.33
C TYR A 374 0.24 4.19 -11.13
N ASN A 375 -0.62 4.33 -10.12
CA ASN A 375 -0.63 3.42 -8.99
C ASN A 375 -1.03 1.99 -9.43
N PRO A 376 -0.12 0.99 -9.39
CA PRO A 376 -0.37 -0.36 -9.90
C PRO A 376 -1.30 -1.20 -9.01
N VAL A 377 -1.54 -0.78 -7.76
CA VAL A 377 -2.44 -1.50 -6.84
C VAL A 377 -3.90 -1.10 -7.06
N ALA A 378 -4.15 0.13 -7.54
CA ALA A 378 -5.49 0.52 -7.97
C ALA A 378 -5.86 -0.26 -9.24
N SER A 379 -7.10 -0.74 -9.36
CA SER A 379 -7.50 -1.63 -10.47
C SER A 379 -7.38 -1.01 -11.87
N LYS A 380 -7.28 0.32 -11.98
CA LYS A 380 -7.20 1.10 -13.23
C LYS A 380 -8.04 0.50 -14.37
N LEU A 381 -9.34 0.32 -14.11
CA LEU A 381 -10.27 -0.44 -14.97
C LEU A 381 -10.38 0.08 -16.40
N LEU A 382 -10.01 1.34 -16.62
CA LEU A 382 -10.07 2.02 -17.90
C LEU A 382 -8.67 2.33 -18.46
N GLU A 383 -7.63 1.61 -18.02
CA GLU A 383 -6.26 1.78 -18.49
C GLU A 383 -6.20 1.85 -20.03
N ASP A 384 -5.60 2.93 -20.52
CA ASP A 384 -5.44 3.28 -21.93
C ASP A 384 -6.73 3.42 -22.74
N LYS A 385 -7.90 3.57 -22.09
CA LYS A 385 -9.19 3.77 -22.77
C LYS A 385 -9.52 5.25 -22.97
N SER A 386 -10.11 5.55 -24.13
CA SER A 386 -10.79 6.82 -24.40
C SER A 386 -12.26 6.72 -24.01
N VAL A 387 -12.76 7.69 -23.26
CA VAL A 387 -14.14 7.69 -22.75
C VAL A 387 -14.83 9.01 -23.11
N LEU A 388 -16.06 8.92 -23.61
CA LEU A 388 -16.93 10.06 -23.84
C LEU A 388 -18.07 10.06 -22.82
N CYS A 389 -18.26 11.15 -22.09
CA CYS A 389 -19.41 11.40 -21.22
C CYS A 389 -20.39 12.31 -21.96
N ILE A 390 -21.66 11.91 -22.05
CA ILE A 390 -22.70 12.69 -22.75
C ILE A 390 -23.73 13.18 -21.73
N GLY A 391 -23.94 14.49 -21.69
CA GLY A 391 -24.93 15.16 -20.86
C GLY A 391 -24.42 16.47 -20.28
N ASP A 392 -25.28 17.50 -20.28
CA ASP A 392 -24.99 18.85 -19.74
C ASP A 392 -24.41 18.82 -18.31
N HIS A 393 -24.95 17.96 -17.45
CA HIS A 393 -24.50 17.81 -16.06
C HIS A 393 -23.13 17.13 -15.91
N PHE A 394 -22.60 16.49 -16.96
CA PHE A 394 -21.24 15.94 -16.95
C PHE A 394 -20.19 16.95 -17.38
N VAL A 395 -20.54 18.07 -18.02
CA VAL A 395 -19.54 19.03 -18.49
C VAL A 395 -19.07 19.87 -17.30
N PRO A 396 -17.78 19.80 -16.90
CA PRO A 396 -17.26 20.63 -15.83
C PRO A 396 -17.38 22.11 -16.17
N LEU A 397 -17.66 22.97 -15.19
CA LEU A 397 -17.69 24.42 -15.43
C LEU A 397 -16.27 25.02 -15.45
N PRO A 398 -16.04 26.09 -16.25
CA PRO A 398 -14.79 26.86 -16.21
C PRO A 398 -14.57 27.62 -14.89
N VAL A 399 -15.67 28.00 -14.23
CA VAL A 399 -15.67 28.71 -12.94
C VAL A 399 -16.59 27.97 -11.99
N GLU A 400 -16.09 27.61 -10.82
CA GLU A 400 -16.90 27.02 -9.75
C GLU A 400 -17.99 28.00 -9.33
N LYS A 401 -19.26 27.57 -9.41
CA LYS A 401 -20.39 28.33 -8.90
C LYS A 401 -20.74 27.79 -7.52
N GLU A 402 -20.86 28.67 -6.53
CA GLU A 402 -21.40 28.31 -5.22
C GLU A 402 -22.85 27.79 -5.39
N ASN A 403 -23.17 26.66 -4.74
CA ASN A 403 -24.46 25.97 -4.78
C ASN A 403 -24.87 25.37 -6.14
N ASP A 404 -24.00 24.53 -6.70
CA ASP A 404 -24.35 23.72 -7.86
C ASP A 404 -24.93 22.36 -7.47
N ASP A 405 -26.24 22.17 -7.67
CA ASP A 405 -26.92 20.89 -7.43
C ASP A 405 -26.33 19.73 -8.27
N ASN A 406 -25.63 20.05 -9.37
CA ASN A 406 -24.99 19.08 -10.26
C ASN A 406 -23.50 18.85 -9.97
N GLU A 407 -22.96 19.38 -8.86
CA GLU A 407 -21.53 19.27 -8.53
C GLU A 407 -21.06 17.80 -8.56
N PHE A 408 -21.92 16.89 -8.09
CA PHE A 408 -21.69 15.46 -8.15
C PHE A 408 -21.40 14.96 -9.56
N HIS A 409 -22.31 15.26 -10.49
CA HIS A 409 -22.23 14.76 -11.85
C HIS A 409 -21.05 15.38 -12.61
N ARG A 410 -20.73 16.65 -12.34
CA ARG A 410 -19.56 17.32 -12.95
C ARG A 410 -18.22 16.71 -12.54
N MET A 411 -18.19 15.91 -11.48
CA MET A 411 -16.98 15.17 -11.08
C MET A 411 -16.87 13.79 -11.73
N VAL A 412 -17.91 13.28 -12.38
CA VAL A 412 -17.91 11.96 -13.03
C VAL A 412 -16.78 11.81 -14.07
N PRO A 413 -16.54 12.78 -14.98
CA PRO A 413 -15.41 12.67 -15.90
C PRO A 413 -14.04 12.57 -15.20
N ARG A 414 -13.88 13.24 -14.04
CA ARG A 414 -12.64 13.17 -13.24
C ARG A 414 -12.50 11.85 -12.50
N ILE A 415 -13.61 11.25 -12.05
CA ILE A 415 -13.60 9.89 -11.50
C ILE A 415 -13.18 8.90 -12.60
N ILE A 416 -13.78 8.99 -13.79
CA ILE A 416 -13.45 8.14 -14.94
C ILE A 416 -11.98 8.28 -15.35
N LEU A 417 -11.45 9.51 -15.36
CA LEU A 417 -10.03 9.75 -15.58
C LEU A 417 -9.18 9.03 -14.52
N SER A 418 -9.55 9.17 -13.25
CA SER A 418 -8.86 8.53 -12.12
C SER A 418 -8.91 7.00 -12.18
N MET A 419 -9.94 6.42 -12.81
CA MET A 419 -10.08 4.99 -13.09
C MET A 419 -9.09 4.47 -14.15
N GLY A 420 -8.20 5.32 -14.68
CA GLY A 420 -7.12 4.93 -15.59
C GLY A 420 -7.32 5.32 -17.04
N ALA A 421 -8.44 5.97 -17.39
CA ALA A 421 -8.69 6.41 -18.77
C ALA A 421 -7.54 7.30 -19.26
N SER A 422 -7.06 7.05 -20.48
CA SER A 422 -6.01 7.86 -21.09
C SER A 422 -6.54 9.23 -21.51
N ARG A 423 -7.81 9.29 -21.89
CA ARG A 423 -8.52 10.51 -22.29
C ARG A 423 -9.98 10.42 -21.90
N VAL A 424 -10.49 11.47 -21.29
CA VAL A 424 -11.91 11.65 -21.04
C VAL A 424 -12.38 12.92 -21.74
N GLU A 425 -13.49 12.81 -22.44
CA GLU A 425 -14.18 13.92 -23.06
C GLU A 425 -15.60 13.98 -22.51
N SER A 426 -16.09 15.18 -22.24
CA SER A 426 -17.45 15.42 -21.77
C SER A 426 -18.12 16.45 -22.65
N VAL A 427 -19.34 16.17 -23.11
CA VAL A 427 -20.09 17.02 -24.05
C VAL A 427 -21.55 17.14 -23.64
N HIS A 428 -22.18 18.28 -23.93
CA HIS A 428 -23.62 18.47 -23.66
C HIS A 428 -24.47 17.51 -24.50
N ASP A 429 -24.08 17.32 -25.76
CA ASP A 429 -24.79 16.52 -26.76
C ASP A 429 -23.80 15.84 -27.70
N VAL A 430 -24.24 14.75 -28.33
CA VAL A 430 -23.50 13.96 -29.31
C VAL A 430 -22.86 14.82 -30.40
N GLY A 431 -23.55 15.90 -30.84
CA GLY A 431 -23.08 16.79 -31.90
C GLY A 431 -21.81 17.58 -31.56
N PHE A 432 -21.43 17.68 -30.29
CA PHE A 432 -20.21 18.37 -29.86
C PHE A 432 -19.01 17.43 -29.68
N ALA A 433 -19.19 16.13 -29.87
CA ALA A 433 -18.10 15.15 -29.77
C ALA A 433 -16.99 15.45 -30.80
N SER A 434 -15.74 15.36 -30.36
CA SER A 434 -14.56 15.62 -31.20
C SER A 434 -14.32 14.55 -32.27
N GLN A 435 -14.93 13.37 -32.09
CA GLN A 435 -14.71 12.16 -32.86
C GLN A 435 -16.03 11.40 -32.99
N ARG A 436 -16.07 10.41 -33.90
CA ARG A 436 -17.26 9.56 -34.03
C ARG A 436 -17.44 8.73 -32.76
N LEU A 437 -18.69 8.45 -32.38
CA LEU A 437 -18.99 7.66 -31.17
C LEU A 437 -18.31 6.28 -31.16
N THR A 438 -18.14 5.66 -32.33
CA THR A 438 -17.48 4.36 -32.50
C THR A 438 -15.95 4.40 -32.29
N GLU A 439 -15.34 5.58 -32.24
CA GLU A 439 -13.89 5.77 -31.99
C GLU A 439 -13.57 5.83 -30.49
N PHE A 440 -14.59 6.02 -29.64
CA PHE A 440 -14.44 5.93 -28.19
C PHE A 440 -14.54 4.47 -27.73
N HIS A 441 -13.72 4.11 -26.73
CA HIS A 441 -13.79 2.78 -26.14
C HIS A 441 -15.04 2.60 -25.28
N TYR A 442 -15.50 3.68 -24.65
CA TYR A 442 -16.72 3.75 -23.87
C TYR A 442 -17.45 5.07 -24.12
N VAL A 443 -18.78 4.99 -24.19
CA VAL A 443 -19.69 6.14 -24.10
C VAL A 443 -20.45 6.01 -22.78
N VAL A 444 -20.42 7.04 -21.95
CA VAL A 444 -21.04 7.07 -20.63
C VAL A 444 -22.19 8.06 -20.63
N VAL A 445 -23.37 7.57 -20.28
CA VAL A 445 -24.58 8.38 -20.10
C VAL A 445 -25.00 8.41 -18.63
N ASN A 446 -25.94 9.28 -18.29
CA ASN A 446 -26.38 9.42 -16.91
C ASN A 446 -27.22 8.24 -16.44
N ASP A 447 -28.22 7.89 -17.25
CA ASP A 447 -29.23 6.89 -16.94
C ASP A 447 -29.39 5.94 -18.13
N HIS A 448 -29.73 4.68 -17.85
CA HIS A 448 -30.00 3.66 -18.88
C HIS A 448 -31.06 4.08 -19.92
N ARG A 449 -31.94 5.03 -19.59
CA ARG A 449 -32.91 5.57 -20.54
C ARG A 449 -32.27 6.43 -21.64
N ASP A 450 -31.17 7.10 -21.33
CA ASP A 450 -30.45 8.00 -22.26
C ASP A 450 -29.68 7.23 -23.35
N VAL A 451 -29.70 5.90 -23.27
CA VAL A 451 -29.12 4.98 -24.24
C VAL A 451 -29.99 4.87 -25.49
N GLN A 452 -31.31 5.05 -25.32
CA GLN A 452 -32.30 4.87 -26.37
C GLN A 452 -32.08 5.95 -27.45
N GLY A 453 -31.54 5.55 -28.60
CA GLY A 453 -31.23 6.44 -29.72
C GLY A 453 -29.75 6.51 -30.10
N LEU A 454 -28.87 5.89 -29.30
CA LEU A 454 -27.47 5.73 -29.67
C LEU A 454 -27.26 4.49 -30.58
N PRO A 455 -26.27 4.51 -31.49
CA PRO A 455 -25.99 3.36 -32.37
C PRO A 455 -25.65 2.08 -31.59
N LYS A 456 -26.10 0.92 -32.07
CA LYS A 456 -25.92 -0.37 -31.36
C LYS A 456 -24.45 -0.82 -31.30
N GLU A 457 -23.63 -0.34 -32.22
CA GLU A 457 -22.23 -0.76 -32.37
C GLU A 457 -21.29 -0.15 -31.31
N ILE A 458 -21.76 0.83 -30.55
CA ILE A 458 -20.94 1.52 -29.54
C ILE A 458 -21.04 0.83 -28.18
N LYS A 459 -19.96 0.85 -27.42
CA LYS A 459 -19.95 0.42 -26.01
C LYS A 459 -20.48 1.52 -25.12
N CYS A 460 -21.81 1.67 -25.08
CA CYS A 460 -22.47 2.61 -24.19
C CYS A 460 -22.73 1.95 -22.82
N VAL A 461 -22.57 2.71 -21.73
CA VAL A 461 -22.86 2.31 -20.33
C VAL A 461 -23.42 3.50 -19.55
N ASP A 462 -24.19 3.25 -18.51
CA ASP A 462 -24.62 4.30 -17.58
C ASP A 462 -23.59 4.49 -16.45
N TRP A 463 -23.64 5.65 -15.79
CA TRP A 463 -22.78 5.96 -14.65
C TRP A 463 -22.94 4.96 -13.49
N GLY A 464 -24.15 4.43 -13.27
CA GLY A 464 -24.41 3.42 -12.24
C GLY A 464 -23.59 2.15 -12.45
N TRP A 465 -23.48 1.67 -13.69
CA TRP A 465 -22.61 0.54 -14.04
C TRP A 465 -21.13 0.87 -13.78
N MET A 466 -20.65 2.04 -14.22
CA MET A 466 -19.26 2.46 -14.07
C MET A 466 -18.87 2.56 -12.59
N LYS A 467 -19.74 3.16 -11.77
CA LYS A 467 -19.60 3.25 -10.31
C LYS A 467 -19.53 1.87 -9.65
N ASN A 468 -20.40 0.93 -10.03
CA ASN A 468 -20.36 -0.43 -9.48
C ASN A 468 -19.09 -1.18 -9.91
N CYS A 469 -18.59 -0.98 -11.13
CA CYS A 469 -17.31 -1.53 -11.56
C CYS A 469 -16.16 -1.02 -10.69
N LEU A 470 -16.13 0.29 -10.43
CA LEU A 470 -15.14 0.91 -9.55
C LEU A 470 -15.18 0.32 -8.14
N ILE A 471 -16.36 0.24 -7.52
CA ILE A 471 -16.53 -0.34 -6.17
C ILE A 471 -16.13 -1.82 -6.15
N ALA A 472 -16.47 -2.57 -7.19
CA ALA A 472 -16.11 -3.98 -7.31
C ALA A 472 -14.62 -4.22 -7.61
N GLY A 473 -13.88 -3.20 -8.02
CA GLY A 473 -12.49 -3.32 -8.45
C GLY A 473 -12.31 -4.14 -9.74
N ARG A 474 -13.38 -4.33 -10.54
CA ARG A 474 -13.37 -5.10 -11.80
C ARG A 474 -14.50 -4.65 -12.71
N LEU A 475 -14.36 -4.88 -14.02
CA LEU A 475 -15.46 -4.71 -14.96
C LEU A 475 -16.56 -5.75 -14.67
N LEU A 476 -17.79 -5.29 -14.51
CA LEU A 476 -18.95 -6.13 -14.34
C LEU A 476 -19.50 -6.57 -15.71
N PRO A 477 -20.28 -7.66 -15.77
CA PRO A 477 -20.99 -8.01 -16.99
C PRO A 477 -21.83 -6.82 -17.49
N TYR A 478 -21.95 -6.70 -18.82
CA TYR A 478 -22.87 -5.74 -19.41
C TYR A 478 -24.30 -6.10 -18.99
N PRO A 479 -25.10 -5.13 -18.50
CA PRO A 479 -26.46 -5.43 -18.09
C PRO A 479 -27.31 -5.95 -19.26
N ASP A 480 -28.25 -6.85 -18.99
CA ASP A 480 -29.00 -7.54 -20.07
C ASP A 480 -29.89 -6.60 -20.88
N TYR A 481 -30.37 -5.49 -20.30
CA TYR A 481 -31.16 -4.48 -21.00
C TYR A 481 -30.38 -3.71 -22.09
N TRP A 482 -29.07 -3.92 -22.20
CA TRP A 482 -28.25 -3.43 -23.32
C TRP A 482 -28.19 -4.41 -24.50
N LYS A 483 -28.55 -5.69 -24.28
CA LYS A 483 -28.59 -6.71 -25.34
C LYS A 483 -29.85 -6.63 -26.19
N GLU A 484 -30.89 -5.95 -25.69
CA GLU A 484 -32.20 -5.85 -26.34
C GLU A 484 -32.38 -4.58 -27.19
N ASN A 485 -31.43 -3.63 -27.10
CA ASN A 485 -31.38 -2.45 -27.96
C ASN A 485 -30.59 -2.67 -29.23
#